data_AF-A0A7L5DSM1-F1
#
_entry.id   AF-A0A7L5DSM1-F1
#
_cell.length_a   1.000
_cell.length_b   1.000
_cell.length_c   1.000
_cell.angle_alpha   90.00
_cell.angle_beta   90.00
_cell.angle_gamma   90.00
#
_symmetry.space_group_name_H-M   'P 1'
#
loop_
_entity.id
_entity.type
_entity.pdbx_description
1 polymer ?
#
loop_
_entity_poly.entity_id
_entity_poly.type
_entity_poly.pdbx_seq_one_letter_code
_entity_poly.pdbx_strand_id
1 'polypeptide(L)'
;MQQKRVAILKGAIIQRKGLPAGLKAGIEQLSGMSMDDVRVHYNSAKPAGVGALAYAQGSDIYLAPGQDRHLAHEAWHVVQQRQGRVRPTIDVNGMAVNDNVQLEREADVMGARANGG
;
A
#
# COMPACT_ATOMS: atom_id res chain seq x y z
N MET A 1 -37.90 18.53 32.76
CA MET A 1 -36.50 18.06 32.60
C MET A 1 -36.33 17.51 31.19
N GLN A 2 -35.64 18.24 30.33
CA GLN A 2 -35.53 17.93 28.90
C GLN A 2 -34.12 17.38 28.66
N GLN A 3 -33.98 16.06 28.51
CA GLN A 3 -32.72 15.46 28.08
C GLN A 3 -32.63 15.57 26.56
N LYS A 4 -31.88 16.58 26.09
CA LYS A 4 -31.39 16.67 24.71
C LYS A 4 -30.49 15.46 24.45
N ARG A 5 -30.98 14.49 23.67
CA ARG A 5 -30.13 13.45 23.09
C ARG A 5 -29.21 14.12 22.06
N VAL A 6 -27.93 14.21 22.39
CA VAL A 6 -26.87 14.58 21.44
C VAL A 6 -26.82 13.47 20.38
N ALA A 7 -27.21 13.79 19.16
CA ALA A 7 -26.95 12.95 18.01
C ALA A 7 -25.44 12.94 17.76
N ILE A 8 -24.75 11.88 18.20
CA ILE A 8 -23.39 11.61 17.76
C ILE A 8 -23.53 11.16 16.30
N LEU A 9 -23.39 12.11 15.38
CA LEU A 9 -23.05 11.80 14.01
C LEU A 9 -21.68 11.11 14.06
N LYS A 10 -21.70 9.77 14.09
CA LYS A 10 -20.54 8.96 13.72
C LYS A 10 -20.25 9.33 12.27
N GLY A 11 -19.37 10.31 12.07
CA GLY A 11 -18.78 10.57 10.78
C GLY A 11 -18.23 9.23 10.32
N ALA A 12 -18.86 8.66 9.30
CA ALA A 12 -18.27 7.58 8.56
C ALA A 12 -16.94 8.16 8.08
N ILE A 13 -15.85 7.80 8.77
CA ILE A 13 -14.50 8.11 8.33
C ILE A 13 -14.47 7.50 6.92
N ILE A 14 -14.50 8.36 5.90
CA ILE A 14 -14.30 7.92 4.53
C ILE A 14 -12.86 7.44 4.49
N GLN A 15 -12.66 6.18 4.86
CA GLN A 15 -11.43 5.44 4.66
C GLN A 15 -11.17 5.54 3.16
N ARG A 16 -10.12 6.26 2.76
CA ARG A 16 -9.69 6.31 1.36
C ARG A 16 -9.29 4.88 0.99
N LYS A 17 -10.20 4.14 0.36
CA LYS A 17 -9.95 2.79 -0.13
C LYS A 17 -9.20 2.91 -1.45
N GLY A 18 -7.89 3.13 -1.38
CA GLY A 18 -7.03 3.20 -2.55
C GLY A 18 -5.91 4.22 -2.45
N LEU A 19 -5.14 4.32 -3.54
CA LEU A 19 -4.01 5.23 -3.64
C LEU A 19 -4.47 6.70 -3.69
N PRO A 20 -3.74 7.63 -3.07
CA PRO A 20 -3.89 9.06 -3.34
C PRO A 20 -3.81 9.34 -4.84
N ALA A 21 -4.69 10.21 -5.36
CA ALA A 21 -4.84 10.41 -6.80
C ALA A 21 -3.53 10.80 -7.52
N GLY A 22 -2.70 11.64 -6.90
CA GLY A 22 -1.39 12.04 -7.46
C GLY A 22 -0.42 10.86 -7.55
N LEU A 23 -0.27 10.10 -6.45
CA LEU A 23 0.56 8.89 -6.44
C LEU A 23 0.05 7.87 -7.47
N LYS A 24 -1.26 7.62 -7.50
CA LYS A 24 -1.88 6.71 -8.47
C LYS A 24 -1.50 7.11 -9.90
N ALA A 25 -1.76 8.35 -10.29
CA ALA A 25 -1.46 8.86 -11.63
C ALA A 25 0.04 8.73 -11.96
N GLY A 26 0.93 9.05 -11.00
CA GLY A 26 2.37 8.89 -11.18
C GLY A 26 2.80 7.44 -11.41
N ILE A 27 2.25 6.49 -10.66
CA ILE A 27 2.53 5.06 -10.84
C ILE A 27 2.01 4.58 -12.20
N GLU A 28 0.78 4.95 -12.57
CA GLU A 28 0.16 4.57 -13.85
C GLU A 28 0.95 5.12 -15.03
N GLN A 29 1.40 6.38 -14.96
CA GLN A 29 2.23 7.01 -15.98
C GLN A 29 3.58 6.32 -16.15
N LEU A 30 4.25 5.95 -15.05
CA LEU A 30 5.58 5.34 -15.09
C LEU A 30 5.55 3.85 -15.48
N SER A 31 4.48 3.14 -15.13
CA SER A 31 4.36 1.69 -15.33
C SER A 31 3.56 1.29 -16.57
N GLY A 32 2.68 2.16 -17.07
CA GLY A 32 1.71 1.83 -18.12
C GLY A 32 0.58 0.89 -17.66
N MET A 33 0.41 0.68 -16.35
CA MET A 33 -0.59 -0.21 -15.76
C MET A 33 -1.62 0.58 -14.97
N SER A 34 -2.90 0.25 -15.09
CA SER A 34 -3.94 0.82 -14.21
C SER A 34 -3.72 0.37 -12.76
N MET A 35 -4.01 1.26 -11.81
CA MET A 35 -3.95 1.02 -10.37
C MET A 35 -5.33 1.20 -9.71
N ASP A 36 -6.41 1.13 -10.50
CA ASP A 36 -7.80 1.32 -10.05
C ASP A 36 -8.27 0.31 -9.00
N ASP A 37 -7.78 -0.92 -9.09
CA ASP A 37 -8.15 -2.03 -8.22
C ASP A 37 -7.30 -2.12 -6.95
N VAL A 38 -6.33 -1.20 -6.78
CA VAL A 38 -5.45 -1.18 -5.61
C VAL A 38 -6.18 -0.69 -4.37
N ARG A 39 -6.11 -1.49 -3.31
CA ARG A 39 -6.74 -1.22 -2.02
C ARG A 39 -5.66 -0.99 -0.97
N VAL A 40 -5.76 0.12 -0.26
CA VAL A 40 -4.85 0.46 0.83
C VAL A 40 -5.56 0.26 2.17
N HIS A 41 -4.97 -0.58 3.01
CA HIS A 41 -5.39 -0.88 4.36
C HIS A 41 -4.52 -0.10 5.34
N TYR A 42 -4.89 1.16 5.59
CA TYR A 42 -4.20 2.03 6.56
C TYR A 42 -4.41 1.54 7.99
N ASN A 43 -3.40 1.76 8.85
CA ASN A 43 -3.42 1.35 10.26
C ASN A 43 -3.76 -0.14 10.47
N SER A 44 -3.30 -0.99 9.57
CA SER A 44 -3.50 -2.44 9.61
C SER A 44 -2.63 -3.10 10.68
N ALA A 45 -3.19 -4.07 11.40
CA ALA A 45 -2.44 -4.93 12.32
C ALA A 45 -1.64 -6.03 11.59
N LYS A 46 -1.92 -6.29 10.31
CA LYS A 46 -1.32 -7.42 9.57
C LYS A 46 0.20 -7.36 9.45
N PRO A 47 0.85 -6.20 9.13
CA PRO A 47 2.30 -6.16 8.97
C PRO A 47 3.05 -6.64 10.22
N ALA A 48 2.55 -6.30 11.42
CA ALA A 48 3.15 -6.75 12.68
C ALA A 48 3.18 -8.29 12.83
N GLY A 49 2.17 -8.99 12.29
CA GLY A 49 2.10 -10.46 12.33
C GLY A 49 3.18 -11.17 11.51
N VAL A 50 3.84 -10.45 10.60
CA VAL A 50 4.96 -10.96 9.79
C VAL A 50 6.26 -10.20 10.05
N GLY A 51 6.31 -9.36 11.10
CA GLY A 51 7.49 -8.58 11.45
C GLY A 51 7.80 -7.42 10.48
N ALA A 52 6.80 -6.94 9.73
CA ALA A 52 6.95 -5.86 8.75
C ALA A 52 6.26 -4.55 9.20
N LEU A 53 6.66 -3.44 8.59
CA LEU A 53 6.00 -2.13 8.76
C LEU A 53 4.92 -1.89 7.72
N ALA A 54 5.09 -2.46 6.53
CA ALA A 54 4.16 -2.45 5.42
C ALA A 54 4.44 -3.65 4.50
N TYR A 55 3.48 -4.00 3.64
CA TYR A 55 3.72 -4.92 2.53
C TYR A 55 2.62 -4.82 1.46
N ALA A 56 2.97 -5.18 0.23
CA ALA A 56 2.04 -5.38 -0.88
C ALA A 56 1.79 -6.87 -1.18
N GLN A 57 0.53 -7.25 -1.40
CA GLN A 57 0.14 -8.61 -1.80
C GLN A 57 -0.96 -8.53 -2.87
N GLY A 58 -0.59 -8.80 -4.12
CA GLY A 58 -1.50 -8.63 -5.25
C GLY A 58 -1.89 -7.17 -5.41
N SER A 59 -3.19 -6.87 -5.28
CA SER A 59 -3.70 -5.49 -5.34
C SER A 59 -3.97 -4.89 -3.94
N ASP A 60 -3.57 -5.56 -2.87
CA ASP A 60 -3.73 -5.07 -1.50
C ASP A 60 -2.41 -4.54 -0.94
N ILE A 61 -2.42 -3.34 -0.37
CA ILE A 61 -1.31 -2.74 0.36
C ILE A 61 -1.71 -2.60 1.83
N TYR A 62 -0.90 -3.11 2.74
CA TYR A 62 -1.14 -3.01 4.18
C TYR A 62 -0.08 -2.12 4.81
N LEU A 63 -0.52 -1.09 5.54
CA LEU A 63 0.36 -0.17 6.24
C LEU A 63 0.11 -0.28 7.74
N ALA A 64 1.16 -0.51 8.53
CA ALA A 64 1.03 -0.45 9.98
C ALA A 64 0.69 0.98 10.44
N PRO A 65 0.17 1.16 11.67
CA PRO A 65 -0.14 2.49 12.18
C PRO A 65 1.05 3.46 12.08
N GLY A 66 0.82 4.61 11.43
CA GLY A 66 1.85 5.65 11.23
C GLY A 66 2.90 5.35 10.14
N GLN A 67 2.72 4.31 9.31
CA GLN A 67 3.67 3.90 8.28
C GLN A 67 3.29 4.34 6.86
N ASP A 68 2.44 5.36 6.72
CA ASP A 68 1.96 5.88 5.42
C ASP A 68 3.09 6.30 4.45
N ARG A 69 4.27 6.63 4.99
CA ARG A 69 5.48 6.93 4.20
C ARG A 69 5.92 5.79 3.28
N HIS A 70 5.57 4.54 3.60
CA HIS A 70 5.91 3.37 2.79
C HIS A 70 4.99 3.20 1.57
N LEU A 71 3.88 3.94 1.49
CA LEU A 71 2.84 3.69 0.50
C LEU A 71 3.34 3.75 -0.95
N ALA A 72 4.19 4.71 -1.29
CA ALA A 72 4.69 4.85 -2.66
C ALA A 72 5.61 3.68 -3.06
N HIS A 73 6.41 3.21 -2.11
CA HIS A 73 7.27 2.03 -2.28
C HIS A 73 6.43 0.76 -2.47
N GLU A 74 5.45 0.51 -1.57
CA GLU A 74 4.55 -0.64 -1.70
C GLU A 74 3.70 -0.62 -2.97
N ALA A 75 3.28 0.57 -3.43
CA ALA A 75 2.58 0.71 -4.70
C ALA A 75 3.43 0.27 -5.89
N TRP A 76 4.75 0.48 -5.84
CA TRP A 76 5.65 -0.01 -6.89
C TRP A 76 5.84 -1.53 -6.83
N HIS A 77 5.80 -2.14 -5.64
CA HIS A 77 5.78 -3.61 -5.54
C HIS A 77 4.57 -4.23 -6.23
N VAL A 78 3.40 -3.60 -6.18
CA VAL A 78 2.22 -4.05 -6.95
C VAL A 78 2.52 -4.09 -8.46
N VAL A 79 3.22 -3.09 -8.98
CA VAL A 79 3.66 -3.06 -10.40
C VAL A 79 4.60 -4.23 -10.68
N GLN A 80 5.60 -4.45 -9.84
CA GLN A 80 6.57 -5.54 -10.02
C GLN A 80 5.89 -6.92 -9.99
N GLN A 81 4.93 -7.12 -9.09
CA GLN A 81 4.13 -8.35 -8.99
C GLN A 81 3.33 -8.57 -10.28
N ARG A 82 2.66 -7.53 -10.81
CA ARG A 82 1.89 -7.60 -12.07
C ARG A 82 2.76 -7.86 -13.30
N GLN A 83 4.01 -7.39 -13.28
CA GLN A 83 4.98 -7.68 -14.33
C GLN A 83 5.55 -9.11 -14.24
N GLY A 84 5.18 -9.89 -13.22
CA GLY A 84 5.67 -11.25 -13.02
C GLY A 84 7.16 -11.33 -12.65
N ARG A 85 7.76 -10.20 -12.24
CA ARG A 85 9.20 -10.13 -11.88
C ARG A 85 9.46 -10.61 -10.46
N VAL A 86 8.46 -10.54 -9.60
CA VAL A 86 8.52 -10.99 -8.19
C VAL A 86 8.27 -12.50 -8.16
N ARG A 87 9.33 -13.30 -8.36
CA ARG A 87 9.29 -14.75 -8.13
C ARG A 87 9.58 -15.02 -6.65
N PRO A 88 8.76 -15.79 -5.93
CA PRO A 88 9.01 -16.07 -4.51
C PRO A 88 10.39 -16.74 -4.36
N THR A 89 11.28 -16.15 -3.57
CA THR A 89 12.56 -16.75 -3.20
C THR A 89 12.48 -17.42 -1.84
N ILE A 90 11.61 -16.91 -0.97
CA ILE A 90 11.36 -17.43 0.39
C ILE A 90 9.87 -17.37 0.73
N ASP A 91 9.46 -18.13 1.75
CA ASP A 91 8.15 -18.02 2.39
C ASP A 91 8.35 -17.47 3.81
N VAL A 92 7.64 -16.39 4.13
CA VAL A 92 7.62 -15.79 5.47
C VAL A 92 6.21 -15.86 6.00
N ASN A 93 5.94 -16.79 6.92
CA ASN A 93 4.63 -16.99 7.53
C ASN A 93 3.48 -17.18 6.52
N GLY A 94 3.73 -17.95 5.44
CA GLY A 94 2.75 -18.19 4.36
C GLY A 94 2.67 -17.05 3.33
N MET A 95 3.56 -16.06 3.42
CA MET A 95 3.70 -15.01 2.42
C MET A 95 4.90 -15.30 1.53
N ALA A 96 4.62 -15.43 0.24
CA ALA A 96 5.64 -15.48 -0.80
C ALA A 96 6.38 -14.14 -0.88
N VAL A 97 7.65 -14.12 -0.48
CA VAL A 97 8.50 -12.93 -0.48
C VAL A 97 9.62 -13.10 -1.51
N ASN A 98 10.00 -12.00 -2.15
CA ASN A 98 11.21 -11.89 -2.96
C ASN A 98 12.15 -10.91 -2.26
N ASP A 99 13.39 -11.32 -2.02
CA ASP A 99 14.42 -10.54 -1.32
C ASP A 99 15.46 -9.94 -2.27
N ASN A 100 15.12 -9.74 -3.54
CA ASN A 100 16.04 -9.19 -4.53
C ASN A 100 16.26 -7.69 -4.29
N VAL A 101 17.45 -7.35 -3.79
CA VAL A 101 17.91 -5.98 -3.54
C VAL A 101 17.72 -5.02 -4.72
N GLN A 102 17.80 -5.50 -5.96
CA GLN A 102 17.59 -4.66 -7.14
C GLN A 102 16.12 -4.24 -7.28
N LEU A 103 15.17 -5.13 -6.97
CA LEU A 103 13.74 -4.82 -7.00
C LEU A 103 13.34 -3.87 -5.86
N GLU A 104 13.91 -4.05 -4.67
CA GLU A 104 13.71 -3.13 -3.54
C GLU A 104 14.18 -1.71 -3.88
N ARG A 105 15.41 -1.59 -4.43
CA ARG A 105 15.95 -0.29 -4.85
C ARG A 105 15.12 0.35 -5.96
N GLU A 106 14.61 -0.46 -6.88
CA GLU A 106 13.72 0.03 -7.93
C GLU A 106 12.41 0.57 -7.33
N ALA A 107 11.83 -0.12 -6.34
CA ALA A 107 10.64 0.32 -5.63
C ALA A 107 10.85 1.65 -4.90
N ASP A 108 12.00 1.85 -4.26
CA ASP A 108 12.37 3.13 -3.66
C ASP A 108 12.42 4.27 -4.69
N VAL A 109 13.20 4.08 -5.76
CA VAL A 109 13.44 5.12 -6.78
C VAL A 109 12.15 5.48 -7.50
N MET A 110 11.41 4.47 -7.94
CA MET A 110 10.21 4.68 -8.74
C MET A 110 9.02 5.13 -7.89
N GLY A 111 8.90 4.64 -6.65
CA GLY A 111 7.94 5.15 -5.68
C GLY A 111 8.15 6.63 -5.39
N ALA A 112 9.38 7.06 -5.12
CA ALA A 112 9.72 8.48 -4.92
C ALA A 112 9.38 9.31 -6.16
N ARG A 113 9.76 8.84 -7.35
CA ARG A 113 9.46 9.52 -8.62
C ARG A 113 7.96 9.66 -8.87
N ALA A 114 7.16 8.63 -8.56
CA ALA A 114 5.71 8.66 -8.72
C ALA A 114 5.03 9.63 -7.75
N ASN A 115 5.61 9.83 -6.56
CA ASN A 115 5.04 10.69 -5.53
C ASN A 115 5.41 12.18 -5.68
N GLY A 116 6.15 12.55 -6.74
CA GLY A 116 6.50 13.93 -7.06
C GLY A 116 7.95 14.35 -6.78
N GLY A 117 8.80 13.43 -6.31
CA GLY A 117 10.19 13.73 -5.91
C GLY A 117 10.31 14.27 -4.49
#